data_AF-A0A9Q1CFD3-F1
#
_entry.id   AF-A0A9Q1CFD3-F1
#
_cell.length_a   1.000
_cell.length_b   1.000
_cell.length_c   1.000
_cell.angle_alpha   90.00
_cell.angle_beta   90.00
_cell.angle_gamma   90.00
#
_symmetry.space_group_name_H-M   'P 1'
#
loop_
_entity.id
_entity.type
_entity.pdbx_description
1 polymer ?
#
loop_
_entity_poly.entity_id
_entity_poly.type
_entity_poly.pdbx_seq_one_letter_code
_entity_poly.pdbx_strand_id
1 'polypeptide(L)'
;MFDLRERLESPYRGQRVDLGPEGWLHVLPIPLHWFVYSLASPGFYRWINLTSNEILEGEGFLHQEKNWGKSFPPEWVWTEGYDPFQNITYAGTFGTLNFGPFLVPAMLFGYRNYKRGLSIDFRPDNSFVTKDLNPCKGLASVTIYSVRYTVYVNISAPQSTFETCLCGPNDYGFYPLVTESFVSTTRIQVKEHLTWWDSVYRSGAIIEDAVIQRVALEFGGAFMCDRNPCSKKTTCG
;
A
#
# COMPACT_ATOMS: atom_id res chain seq x y z
N MET A 1 -17.28 -17.17 9.21
CA MET A 1 -18.06 -16.03 8.66
C MET A 1 -17.59 -14.77 9.36
N PHE A 2 -17.38 -13.69 8.61
CA PHE A 2 -16.88 -12.41 9.14
C PHE A 2 -18.00 -11.37 9.00
N ASP A 3 -18.36 -10.69 10.09
CA ASP A 3 -19.29 -9.55 10.09
C ASP A 3 -18.52 -8.28 10.48
N LEU A 4 -18.73 -7.21 9.72
CA LEU A 4 -18.01 -5.94 9.82
C LEU A 4 -19.02 -4.79 9.86
N ARG A 5 -18.89 -3.93 10.87
CA ARG A 5 -19.68 -2.69 10.98
C ARG A 5 -18.76 -1.49 11.12
N GLU A 6 -18.91 -0.52 10.24
CA GLU A 6 -17.99 0.61 10.10
C GLU A 6 -18.66 1.97 10.32
N ARG A 7 -17.88 2.92 10.85
CA ARG A 7 -18.19 4.35 10.79
C ARG A 7 -17.19 5.00 9.83
N LEU A 8 -17.64 5.33 8.62
CA LEU A 8 -16.78 5.84 7.55
C LEU A 8 -16.11 7.17 7.95
N GLU A 9 -14.78 7.16 8.05
CA GLU A 9 -13.95 8.35 8.06
C GLU A 9 -13.15 8.41 6.76
N SER A 10 -13.56 9.30 5.84
CA SER A 10 -12.83 9.47 4.57
C SER A 10 -11.41 9.97 4.84
N PRO A 11 -10.38 9.33 4.24
CA PRO A 11 -8.99 9.73 4.47
C PRO A 11 -8.62 11.07 3.82
N TYR A 12 -9.51 11.64 3.00
CA TYR A 12 -9.28 12.86 2.24
C TYR A 12 -10.04 14.05 2.82
N ARG A 13 -9.39 14.81 3.70
CA ARG A 13 -9.88 16.14 4.11
C ARG A 13 -9.69 17.12 2.94
N GLY A 14 -10.79 17.49 2.27
CA GLY A 14 -10.81 18.61 1.30
C GLY A 14 -10.69 18.25 -0.18
N GLN A 15 -10.69 16.97 -0.57
CA GLN A 15 -11.03 16.58 -1.94
C GLN A 15 -12.55 16.37 -2.05
N ARG A 16 -13.11 16.55 -3.24
CA ARG A 16 -14.48 16.10 -3.46
C ARG A 16 -14.51 14.58 -3.22
N VAL A 17 -15.52 14.13 -2.46
CA VAL A 17 -15.68 12.74 -2.00
C VAL A 17 -15.72 11.73 -3.17
N ASP A 18 -15.95 12.22 -4.39
CA ASP A 18 -16.05 11.45 -5.63
C ASP A 18 -14.70 11.14 -6.31
N LEU A 19 -13.58 11.80 -5.97
CA LEU A 19 -12.33 11.67 -6.74
C LEU A 19 -11.32 10.64 -6.21
N GLY A 20 -11.43 10.19 -4.95
CA GLY A 20 -10.55 9.16 -4.37
C GLY A 20 -9.03 9.46 -4.42
N PRO A 21 -8.17 8.47 -4.10
CA PRO A 21 -6.72 8.61 -4.17
C PRO A 21 -6.19 8.93 -5.57
N GLU A 22 -6.91 8.55 -6.62
CA GLU A 22 -6.50 8.74 -8.02
C GLU A 22 -6.68 10.18 -8.51
N GLY A 23 -7.47 10.98 -7.79
CA GLY A 23 -7.81 12.32 -8.24
C GLY A 23 -8.48 12.28 -9.61
N TRP A 24 -8.04 13.11 -10.54
CA TRP A 24 -8.63 13.18 -11.89
C TRP A 24 -8.27 11.98 -12.79
N LEU A 25 -7.29 11.14 -12.42
CA LEU A 25 -6.90 9.99 -13.24
C LEU A 25 -8.04 8.95 -13.37
N HIS A 26 -9.00 8.95 -12.43
CA HIS A 26 -10.14 8.02 -12.46
C HIS A 26 -11.03 8.17 -13.72
N VAL A 27 -11.03 9.33 -14.40
CA VAL A 27 -11.82 9.52 -15.65
C VAL A 27 -11.07 9.05 -16.90
N LEU A 28 -9.77 8.79 -16.80
CA LEU A 28 -8.99 8.35 -17.94
C LEU A 28 -9.24 6.85 -18.20
N PRO A 29 -9.12 6.38 -19.44
CA PRO A 29 -9.22 4.96 -19.78
C PRO A 29 -7.95 4.19 -19.38
N ILE A 30 -7.50 4.37 -18.14
CA ILE A 30 -6.39 3.61 -17.57
C ILE A 30 -6.86 2.18 -17.26
N PRO A 31 -6.00 1.17 -17.45
CA PRO A 31 -6.44 -0.22 -17.42
C PRO A 31 -6.59 -0.77 -15.99
N LEU A 32 -6.16 0.00 -14.98
CA LEU A 32 -6.31 -0.28 -13.56
C LEU A 32 -6.78 1.00 -12.86
N HIS A 33 -7.70 0.82 -11.93
CA HIS A 33 -8.16 1.80 -10.97
C HIS A 33 -8.02 1.24 -9.55
N TRP A 34 -7.67 2.11 -8.61
CA TRP A 34 -7.46 1.84 -7.20
C TRP A 34 -8.11 2.94 -6.36
N PHE A 35 -8.99 2.58 -5.45
CA PHE A 35 -9.68 3.54 -4.59
C PHE A 35 -9.59 3.10 -3.13
N VAL A 36 -9.04 3.97 -2.29
CA VAL A 36 -9.04 3.80 -0.83
C VAL A 36 -10.17 4.62 -0.25
N TYR A 37 -11.16 3.90 0.27
CA TYR A 37 -12.31 4.46 0.98
C TYR A 37 -11.96 4.88 2.41
N SER A 38 -11.08 4.14 3.07
CA SER A 38 -10.69 4.36 4.46
C SER A 38 -9.25 3.90 4.66
N LEU A 39 -8.45 4.70 5.37
CA LEU A 39 -7.12 4.31 5.84
C LEU A 39 -7.13 3.75 7.27
N ALA A 40 -8.13 4.11 8.09
CA ALA A 40 -8.25 3.70 9.49
C ALA A 40 -9.62 4.10 10.08
N SER A 41 -10.72 3.56 9.55
CA SER A 41 -12.05 3.81 10.11
C SER A 41 -12.28 2.93 11.33
N PRO A 42 -12.74 3.45 12.47
CA PRO A 42 -13.05 2.62 13.62
C PRO A 42 -14.21 1.67 13.28
N GLY A 43 -14.08 0.42 13.69
CA GLY A 43 -15.08 -0.61 13.43
C GLY A 43 -15.06 -1.74 14.45
N PHE A 44 -16.12 -2.55 14.39
CA PHE A 44 -16.25 -3.77 15.17
C PHE A 44 -16.11 -4.97 14.25
N TYR A 45 -15.34 -5.96 14.66
CA TYR A 45 -15.17 -7.21 13.93
C TYR A 45 -15.69 -8.39 14.73
N ARG A 46 -16.25 -9.36 14.01
CA ARG A 46 -16.62 -10.66 14.54
C ARG A 46 -16.14 -11.74 13.60
N TRP A 47 -15.23 -12.58 14.08
CA TRP A 47 -14.69 -13.72 13.37
C TRP A 47 -15.21 -15.02 13.97
N ILE A 48 -15.71 -15.91 13.11
CA ILE A 48 -16.23 -17.22 13.52
C ILE A 48 -15.39 -18.31 12.85
N ASN A 49 -14.72 -19.12 13.67
CA ASN A 49 -14.07 -20.34 13.22
C ASN A 49 -15.15 -21.35 12.82
N LEU A 50 -15.20 -21.72 11.54
CA LEU A 50 -16.24 -22.65 11.06
C LEU A 50 -15.99 -24.11 11.47
N THR A 51 -14.78 -24.44 11.94
CA THR A 51 -14.42 -25.78 12.39
C THR A 51 -14.61 -25.95 13.90
N SER A 52 -14.16 -24.98 14.71
CA SER A 52 -14.28 -25.03 16.17
C SER A 52 -15.54 -24.35 16.73
N ASN A 53 -16.26 -23.57 15.91
CA ASN A 53 -17.32 -22.64 16.34
C ASN A 53 -16.88 -21.58 17.35
N GLU A 54 -15.57 -21.39 17.53
CA GLU A 54 -15.04 -20.30 18.34
C GLU A 54 -15.34 -18.95 17.70
N ILE A 55 -15.64 -17.98 18.54
CA ILE A 55 -15.97 -16.62 18.16
C ILE A 55 -14.90 -15.70 18.74
N LEU A 56 -14.30 -14.90 17.88
CA LEU A 56 -13.39 -13.82 18.24
C LEU A 56 -14.04 -12.50 17.86
N GLU A 57 -14.23 -11.61 18.83
CA GLU A 57 -14.86 -10.30 18.65
C GLU A 57 -13.96 -9.22 19.22
N GLY A 58 -14.03 -8.03 18.62
CA GLY A 58 -13.27 -6.88 19.10
C GLY A 58 -13.53 -5.59 18.33
N GLU A 59 -12.88 -4.54 18.79
CA GLU A 59 -12.78 -3.26 18.11
C GLU A 59 -11.46 -3.19 17.33
N GLY A 60 -11.48 -2.54 16.18
CA GLY A 60 -10.31 -2.36 15.34
C GLY A 60 -10.45 -1.16 14.42
N PHE A 61 -9.40 -0.94 13.62
CA PHE A 61 -9.42 0.04 12.55
C PHE A 61 -9.45 -0.69 11.22
N LEU A 62 -10.24 -0.15 10.29
CA LEU A 62 -10.56 -0.75 9.01
C LEU A 62 -9.96 0.09 7.90
N HIS A 63 -9.09 -0.53 7.11
CA HIS A 63 -8.77 -0.06 5.78
C HIS A 63 -9.73 -0.70 4.79
N GLN A 64 -10.20 0.12 3.84
CA GLN A 64 -11.11 -0.32 2.82
C GLN A 64 -10.59 0.19 1.49
N GLU A 65 -10.24 -0.74 0.61
CA GLU A 65 -9.85 -0.44 -0.75
C GLU A 65 -10.67 -1.21 -1.78
N LYS A 66 -10.72 -0.67 -2.99
CA LYS A 66 -11.35 -1.29 -4.15
C LYS A 66 -10.47 -1.11 -5.36
N ASN A 67 -10.19 -2.22 -6.02
CA ASN A 67 -9.38 -2.27 -7.23
C ASN A 67 -10.28 -2.77 -8.37
N TRP A 68 -10.30 -2.07 -9.51
CA TRP A 68 -11.08 -2.49 -10.68
C TRP A 68 -10.38 -2.07 -11.97
N GLY A 69 -10.73 -2.68 -13.09
CA GLY A 69 -10.08 -2.37 -14.37
C GLY A 69 -10.14 -3.52 -15.35
N LYS A 70 -9.34 -3.42 -16.40
CA LYS A 70 -9.18 -4.42 -17.45
C LYS A 70 -7.91 -5.25 -17.31
N SER A 71 -6.97 -4.82 -16.47
CA SER A 71 -5.72 -5.54 -16.18
C SER A 71 -5.29 -5.33 -14.73
N PHE A 72 -4.46 -6.22 -14.23
CA PHE A 72 -3.76 -6.05 -12.96
C PHE A 72 -2.25 -5.90 -13.21
N PRO A 73 -1.48 -5.20 -12.35
CA PRO A 73 -0.03 -5.16 -12.48
C PRO A 73 0.56 -6.59 -12.49
N PRO A 74 1.48 -6.93 -13.41
CA PRO A 74 2.21 -8.20 -13.34
C PRO A 74 3.14 -8.30 -12.12
N GLU A 75 3.35 -7.18 -11.41
CA GLU A 75 4.24 -7.06 -10.28
C GLU A 75 3.82 -5.88 -9.40
N TRP A 76 3.86 -6.06 -8.07
CA TRP A 76 3.51 -5.01 -7.13
C TRP A 76 4.10 -5.25 -5.75
N VAL A 77 4.29 -4.14 -5.02
CA VAL A 77 4.40 -4.13 -3.56
C VAL A 77 3.16 -3.43 -3.04
N TRP A 78 2.48 -4.03 -2.08
CA TRP A 78 1.41 -3.38 -1.33
C TRP A 78 1.81 -3.29 0.15
N THR A 79 1.48 -2.18 0.80
CA THR A 79 1.78 -1.97 2.21
C THR A 79 0.79 -1.02 2.85
N GLU A 80 0.48 -1.28 4.10
CA GLU A 80 -0.44 -0.49 4.89
C GLU A 80 0.00 -0.51 6.36
N GLY A 81 -0.18 0.61 7.06
CA GLY A 81 0.16 0.68 8.46
C GLY A 81 -0.62 1.74 9.22
N TYR A 82 -0.86 1.45 10.50
CA TYR A 82 -1.49 2.35 11.45
C TYR A 82 -0.76 2.30 12.79
N ASP A 83 -0.39 3.47 13.32
CA ASP A 83 0.14 3.64 14.67
C ASP A 83 -0.86 4.45 15.52
N PRO A 84 -1.56 3.84 16.49
CA PRO A 84 -2.50 4.56 17.35
C PRO A 84 -1.81 5.50 18.35
N PHE A 85 -0.57 5.22 18.75
CA PHE A 85 0.18 6.04 19.70
C PHE A 85 0.70 7.30 19.04
N GLN A 86 1.18 7.21 17.80
CA GLN A 86 1.62 8.36 17.03
C GLN A 86 0.47 9.03 16.26
N ASN A 87 -0.68 8.36 16.14
CA ASN A 87 -1.82 8.74 15.30
C ASN A 87 -1.39 8.95 13.83
N ILE A 88 -0.70 7.94 13.30
CA ILE A 88 -0.16 7.91 11.95
C ILE A 88 -0.86 6.80 11.18
N THR A 89 -1.21 7.05 9.91
CA THR A 89 -1.67 6.03 8.99
C THR A 89 -1.07 6.24 7.60
N TYR A 90 -0.84 5.14 6.88
CA TYR A 90 -0.45 5.19 5.49
C TYR A 90 -0.92 3.95 4.73
N ALA A 91 -1.06 4.12 3.41
CA ALA A 91 -1.21 3.02 2.46
C ALA A 91 -0.38 3.32 1.22
N GLY A 92 0.19 2.28 0.64
CA GLY A 92 1.08 2.37 -0.50
C GLY A 92 0.98 1.17 -1.42
N THR A 93 0.88 1.43 -2.72
CA THR A 93 1.08 0.43 -3.76
C THR A 93 2.13 0.90 -4.75
N PHE A 94 3.00 -0.03 -5.17
CA PHE A 94 4.14 0.27 -6.04
C PHE A 94 4.35 -0.84 -7.07
N GLY A 95 3.57 -0.80 -8.15
CA GLY A 95 3.66 -1.72 -9.27
C GLY A 95 4.12 -1.05 -10.56
N THR A 96 4.00 -1.81 -11.64
CA THR A 96 4.17 -1.35 -13.02
C THR A 96 2.99 -1.89 -13.82
N LEU A 97 2.41 -1.10 -14.72
CA LEU A 97 1.34 -1.54 -15.61
C LEU A 97 1.81 -1.55 -17.06
N ASN A 98 1.35 -2.55 -17.79
CA ASN A 98 1.46 -2.60 -19.24
C ASN A 98 0.35 -1.74 -19.86
N PHE A 99 0.72 -0.68 -20.57
CA PHE A 99 -0.20 0.14 -21.35
C PHE A 99 0.23 0.11 -22.83
N GLY A 100 -0.15 -0.97 -23.52
CA GLY A 100 0.31 -1.25 -24.87
C GLY A 100 1.83 -1.48 -24.90
N PRO A 101 2.62 -0.72 -25.69
CA PRO A 101 4.07 -0.87 -25.73
C PRO A 101 4.81 -0.14 -24.58
N PHE A 102 4.09 0.57 -23.70
CA PHE A 102 4.68 1.38 -22.63
C PHE A 102 4.47 0.74 -21.26
N LEU A 103 5.49 0.85 -20.41
CA LEU A 103 5.40 0.57 -18.98
C LEU A 103 5.08 1.87 -18.25
N VAL A 104 3.95 1.90 -17.54
CA VAL A 104 3.55 3.07 -16.73
C VAL A 104 3.61 2.73 -15.24
N PRO A 105 4.07 3.66 -14.38
CA PRO A 105 4.05 3.44 -12.94
C PRO A 105 2.62 3.23 -12.44
N ALA A 106 2.40 2.12 -11.74
CA ALA A 106 1.16 1.84 -11.02
C ALA A 106 1.40 2.09 -9.54
N MET A 107 1.46 3.37 -9.17
CA MET A 107 1.80 3.76 -7.80
C MET A 107 0.76 4.70 -7.23
N LEU A 108 0.45 4.50 -5.95
CA LEU A 108 -0.29 5.43 -5.12
C LEU A 108 0.29 5.33 -3.70
N PHE A 109 0.51 6.47 -3.05
CA PHE A 109 0.96 6.50 -1.66
C PHE A 109 0.29 7.65 -0.92
N GLY A 110 -0.40 7.33 0.16
CA GLY A 110 -1.00 8.30 1.07
C GLY A 110 -0.38 8.16 2.45
N TYR A 111 0.00 9.27 3.07
CA TYR A 111 0.51 9.31 4.45
C TYR A 111 -0.18 10.42 5.24
N ARG A 112 -0.57 10.10 6.48
CA ARG A 112 -1.20 11.03 7.42
C ARG A 112 -0.50 10.93 8.77
N ASN A 113 -0.13 12.07 9.33
CA ASN A 113 0.22 12.22 10.74
C ASN A 113 -0.71 13.28 11.35
N TYR A 114 -1.76 12.83 12.03
CA TYR A 114 -2.82 13.72 12.52
C TYR A 114 -2.35 14.60 13.68
N LYS A 115 -1.39 14.13 14.49
CA LYS A 115 -0.81 14.94 15.58
C LYS A 115 -0.01 16.13 15.06
N ARG A 116 0.62 15.99 13.89
CA ARG A 116 1.46 17.02 13.27
C ARG A 116 0.75 17.80 12.15
N GLY A 117 -0.48 17.42 11.81
CA GLY A 117 -1.23 18.02 10.70
C GLY A 117 -0.60 17.75 9.33
N LEU A 118 0.21 16.69 9.18
CA LEU A 118 0.86 16.34 7.92
C LEU A 118 -0.05 15.39 7.13
N SER A 119 -0.35 15.78 5.89
CA SER A 119 -1.18 15.00 4.96
C SER A 119 -0.61 15.15 3.55
N ILE A 120 -0.12 14.05 2.99
CA ILE A 120 0.54 14.03 1.68
C ILE A 120 0.07 12.83 0.85
N ASP A 121 -0.11 13.07 -0.45
CA ASP A 121 -0.60 12.09 -1.42
C ASP A 121 0.24 12.13 -2.69
N PHE A 122 0.65 10.95 -3.15
CA PHE A 122 1.49 10.78 -4.33
C PHE A 122 0.81 9.84 -5.30
N ARG A 123 0.84 10.25 -6.56
CA ARG A 123 0.19 9.64 -7.71
C ARG A 123 1.10 9.70 -8.93
N PRO A 124 0.79 8.95 -10.00
CA PRO A 124 1.61 8.96 -11.21
C PRO A 124 1.71 10.33 -11.89
N ASP A 125 0.72 11.23 -11.70
CA ASP A 125 0.71 12.57 -12.31
C ASP A 125 1.48 13.63 -11.52
N ASN A 126 1.77 13.40 -10.23
CA ASN A 126 2.41 14.39 -9.37
C ASN A 126 3.74 13.92 -8.76
N SER A 127 4.16 12.69 -9.06
CA SER A 127 5.31 12.08 -8.44
C SER A 127 5.97 11.01 -9.31
N PHE A 128 7.21 10.70 -8.96
CA PHE A 128 7.98 9.61 -9.55
C PHE A 128 8.56 8.73 -8.45
N VAL A 129 8.72 7.44 -8.73
CA VAL A 129 9.15 6.44 -7.74
C VAL A 129 10.36 5.66 -8.22
N THR A 130 11.32 5.47 -7.31
CA THR A 130 12.37 4.45 -7.43
C THR A 130 12.18 3.39 -6.36
N LYS A 131 12.51 2.14 -6.70
CA LYS A 131 12.33 0.97 -5.86
C LYS A 131 13.64 0.19 -5.76
N ASP A 132 13.98 -0.28 -4.56
CA ASP A 132 15.02 -1.28 -4.31
C ASP A 132 14.40 -2.38 -3.46
N LEU A 133 14.22 -3.55 -4.06
CA LEU A 133 13.44 -4.66 -3.51
C LEU A 133 14.32 -5.89 -3.29
N ASN A 134 14.20 -6.50 -2.13
CA ASN A 134 14.78 -7.82 -1.85
C ASN A 134 13.73 -8.70 -1.16
N PRO A 135 12.76 -9.24 -1.94
CA PRO A 135 11.64 -9.99 -1.40
C PRO A 135 12.07 -11.27 -0.69
N CYS A 136 13.20 -11.88 -1.08
CA CYS A 136 13.77 -13.06 -0.42
C CYS A 136 14.39 -12.77 0.96
N LYS A 137 14.60 -11.50 1.29
CA LYS A 137 15.01 -11.02 2.62
C LYS A 137 13.88 -10.25 3.32
N GLY A 138 12.69 -10.21 2.73
CA GLY A 138 11.56 -9.42 3.23
C GLY A 138 11.83 -7.92 3.27
N LEU A 139 12.60 -7.36 2.33
CA LEU A 139 12.97 -5.94 2.31
C LEU A 139 12.35 -5.22 1.11
N ALA A 140 11.78 -4.04 1.34
CA ALA A 140 11.34 -3.12 0.29
C ALA A 140 11.74 -1.69 0.66
N SER A 141 12.50 -1.03 -0.21
CA SER A 141 12.85 0.39 -0.08
C SER A 141 12.27 1.14 -1.25
N VAL A 142 11.44 2.14 -0.96
CA VAL A 142 10.78 2.96 -1.96
C VAL A 142 11.12 4.42 -1.71
N THR A 143 11.55 5.12 -2.75
CA THR A 143 11.73 6.58 -2.69
C THR A 143 10.76 7.25 -3.66
N ILE A 144 9.97 8.17 -3.12
CA ILE A 144 8.97 8.94 -3.85
C ILE A 144 9.45 10.37 -3.97
N TYR A 145 9.48 10.89 -5.19
CA TYR A 145 9.90 12.24 -5.51
C TYR A 145 8.71 13.04 -6.02
N SER A 146 8.47 14.20 -5.45
CA SER A 146 7.59 15.23 -6.02
C SER A 146 8.29 16.58 -6.03
N VAL A 147 7.58 17.62 -6.49
CA VAL A 147 8.09 18.99 -6.43
C VAL A 147 8.33 19.41 -4.98
N ARG A 148 7.36 19.18 -4.09
CA ARG A 148 7.41 19.66 -2.70
C ARG A 148 8.04 18.69 -1.71
N TYR A 149 8.03 17.38 -2.00
CA TYR A 149 8.50 16.39 -1.03
C TYR A 149 9.41 15.33 -1.66
N THR A 150 10.34 14.82 -0.84
CA THR A 150 10.98 13.51 -1.06
C THR A 150 10.59 12.61 0.10
N VAL A 151 10.06 11.43 -0.18
CA VAL A 151 9.65 10.46 0.84
C VAL A 151 10.47 9.18 0.69
N TYR A 152 11.06 8.73 1.78
CA TYR A 152 11.72 7.43 1.88
C TYR A 152 10.84 6.50 2.71
N VAL A 153 10.49 5.36 2.14
CA VAL A 153 9.69 4.31 2.77
C VAL A 153 10.54 3.05 2.79
N ASN A 154 11.04 2.67 3.96
CA ASN A 154 11.85 1.47 4.13
C ASN A 154 11.07 0.46 4.97
N ILE A 155 10.80 -0.71 4.41
CA ILE A 155 9.94 -1.73 5.00
C ILE A 155 10.74 -3.02 5.13
N SER A 156 10.60 -3.68 6.27
CA SER A 156 11.25 -4.97 6.51
C SER A 156 10.39 -5.90 7.35
N ALA A 157 10.33 -7.18 6.99
CA ALA A 157 9.78 -8.26 7.80
C ALA A 157 10.71 -9.48 7.80
N PRO A 158 10.77 -10.27 8.90
CA PRO A 158 11.46 -11.55 8.88
C PRO A 158 10.83 -12.50 7.86
N GLN A 159 11.66 -13.15 7.03
CA GLN A 159 11.18 -14.01 5.94
C GLN A 159 10.23 -15.13 6.41
N SER A 160 10.43 -15.64 7.63
CA SER A 160 9.61 -16.71 8.22
C SER A 160 8.19 -16.28 8.58
N THR A 161 7.88 -14.98 8.48
CA THR A 161 6.56 -14.41 8.83
C THR A 161 5.68 -14.20 7.62
N PHE A 162 6.22 -14.43 6.42
CA PHE A 162 5.47 -14.30 5.20
C PHE A 162 4.60 -15.53 4.99
N GLU A 163 3.29 -15.30 4.97
CA GLU A 163 2.33 -16.26 4.45
C GLU A 163 2.58 -16.42 2.95
N THR A 164 2.49 -17.65 2.46
CA THR A 164 2.81 -17.99 1.07
C THR A 164 1.61 -18.60 0.37
N CYS A 165 1.66 -18.65 -0.95
CA CYS A 165 0.60 -19.20 -1.80
C CYS A 165 -0.72 -18.43 -1.70
N LEU A 166 -0.67 -17.16 -1.29
CA LEU A 166 -1.84 -16.29 -1.28
C LEU A 166 -2.27 -15.98 -2.71
N CYS A 167 -3.57 -15.85 -2.90
CA CYS A 167 -4.15 -15.66 -4.21
C CYS A 167 -4.13 -14.20 -4.63
N GLY A 168 -3.41 -13.90 -5.71
CA GLY A 168 -3.42 -12.61 -6.38
C GLY A 168 -4.10 -12.70 -7.76
N PRO A 169 -4.67 -11.59 -8.25
CA PRO A 169 -5.26 -11.53 -9.57
C PRO A 169 -4.20 -11.45 -10.69
N ASN A 170 -4.52 -12.00 -11.86
CA ASN A 170 -3.84 -11.77 -13.13
C ASN A 170 -4.88 -11.76 -14.28
N ASP A 171 -4.41 -11.68 -15.52
CA ASP A 171 -5.27 -11.65 -16.72
C ASP A 171 -6.15 -12.89 -16.92
N TYR A 172 -5.88 -13.98 -16.20
CA TYR A 172 -6.57 -15.27 -16.32
C TYR A 172 -7.37 -15.67 -15.06
N GLY A 173 -7.38 -14.86 -14.00
CA GLY A 173 -8.08 -15.14 -12.75
C GLY A 173 -7.20 -15.00 -11.52
N PHE A 174 -7.42 -15.84 -10.51
CA PHE A 174 -6.66 -15.82 -9.25
C PHE A 174 -5.67 -16.98 -9.18
N TYR A 175 -4.41 -16.64 -8.89
CA TYR A 175 -3.29 -17.57 -8.83
C TYR A 175 -2.44 -17.32 -7.58
N PRO A 176 -1.68 -18.32 -7.10
CA PRO A 176 -0.85 -18.19 -5.90
C PRO A 176 0.39 -17.33 -6.14
N LEU A 177 0.16 -16.04 -6.37
CA LEU A 177 1.11 -15.03 -6.82
C LEU A 177 1.40 -13.97 -5.74
N VAL A 178 1.03 -14.25 -4.49
CA VAL A 178 1.15 -13.30 -3.38
C VAL A 178 1.86 -13.94 -2.19
N THR A 179 2.67 -13.12 -1.52
CA THR A 179 3.18 -13.40 -0.19
C THR A 179 3.06 -12.16 0.67
N GLU A 180 2.63 -12.33 1.92
CA GLU A 180 2.28 -11.20 2.79
C GLU A 180 2.72 -11.44 4.23
N SER A 181 3.17 -10.38 4.90
CA SER A 181 3.47 -10.37 6.33
C SER A 181 2.78 -9.18 7.01
N PHE A 182 2.14 -9.44 8.15
CA PHE A 182 1.50 -8.42 9.01
C PHE A 182 2.36 -7.96 10.18
N VAL A 183 3.60 -8.46 10.28
CA VAL A 183 4.53 -8.15 11.39
C VAL A 183 5.72 -7.34 10.90
N SER A 184 5.61 -6.70 9.74
CA SER A 184 6.68 -5.88 9.20
C SER A 184 6.83 -4.57 9.98
N THR A 185 7.94 -3.89 9.76
CA THR A 185 8.24 -2.56 10.30
C THR A 185 8.55 -1.63 9.14
N THR A 186 7.92 -0.46 9.15
CA THR A 186 8.14 0.59 8.15
C THR A 186 8.75 1.81 8.81
N ARG A 187 9.84 2.32 8.24
CA ARG A 187 10.35 3.66 8.53
C ARG A 187 9.98 4.61 7.39
N ILE A 188 9.28 5.69 7.71
CA ILE A 188 8.89 6.74 6.78
C ILE A 188 9.65 8.01 7.13
N GLN A 189 10.45 8.52 6.19
CA GLN A 189 11.11 9.81 6.31
C GLN A 189 10.60 10.75 5.22
N VAL A 190 10.13 11.94 5.60
CA VAL A 190 9.65 12.97 4.67
C VAL A 190 10.59 14.16 4.72
N LYS A 191 11.10 14.56 3.57
CA LYS A 191 11.82 15.82 3.34
C LYS A 191 10.91 16.80 2.61
N GLU A 192 10.88 18.05 3.07
CA GLU A 192 10.17 19.15 2.42
C GLU A 192 11.15 20.05 1.66
N HIS A 193 10.82 20.34 0.40
CA HIS A 193 11.52 21.29 -0.46
C HIS A 193 10.81 22.64 -0.37
N LEU A 194 11.51 23.65 0.14
CA LEU A 194 10.95 25.02 0.26
C LEU A 194 11.30 25.88 -0.95
N THR A 195 12.36 25.53 -1.66
CA THR A 195 12.81 26.20 -2.88
C THR A 195 12.85 25.23 -4.05
N TRP A 196 12.79 25.78 -5.26
CA TRP A 196 13.04 25.00 -6.48
C TRP A 196 14.40 24.29 -6.45
N TRP A 197 15.43 24.92 -5.87
CA TRP A 197 16.75 24.31 -5.73
C TRP A 197 16.72 23.10 -4.80
N ASP A 198 15.96 23.16 -3.71
CA ASP A 198 15.77 21.99 -2.84
C ASP A 198 15.12 20.84 -3.60
N SER A 199 14.17 21.13 -4.50
CA SER A 199 13.52 20.12 -5.34
C SER A 199 14.50 19.51 -6.35
N VAL A 200 15.37 20.32 -6.96
CA VAL A 200 16.37 19.86 -7.95
C VAL A 200 17.48 19.05 -7.28
N TYR A 201 18.02 19.52 -6.16
CA TYR A 201 19.14 18.88 -5.46
C TYR A 201 18.69 17.86 -4.41
N ARG A 202 17.38 17.69 -4.18
CA ARG A 202 16.80 16.80 -3.16
C ARG A 202 17.33 17.11 -1.74
N SER A 203 17.60 18.39 -1.47
CA SER A 203 18.28 18.88 -0.25
C SER A 203 17.33 19.41 0.82
N GLY A 204 16.03 19.11 0.72
CA GLY A 204 15.02 19.58 1.66
C GLY A 204 15.25 19.15 3.12
N ALA A 205 14.65 19.90 4.05
CA ALA A 205 14.71 19.59 5.47
C ALA A 205 13.85 18.37 5.79
N ILE A 206 14.33 17.49 6.69
CA ILE A 206 13.53 16.38 7.19
C ILE A 206 12.44 16.95 8.10
N ILE A 207 11.19 16.79 7.70
CA ILE A 207 10.03 17.21 8.47
C ILE A 207 9.35 16.04 9.18
N GLU A 208 9.58 14.80 8.77
CA GLU A 208 9.05 13.58 9.40
C GLU A 208 10.09 12.46 9.39
N ASP A 209 10.15 11.71 10.50
CA ASP A 209 10.92 10.46 10.62
C ASP A 209 10.19 9.55 11.62
N ALA A 210 9.34 8.68 11.10
CA ALA A 210 8.45 7.83 11.88
C ALA A 210 8.77 6.35 11.65
N VAL A 211 8.61 5.54 12.69
CA VAL A 211 8.73 4.07 12.62
C VAL A 211 7.41 3.47 13.06
N ILE A 212 6.79 2.71 12.17
CA ILE A 212 5.48 2.08 12.36
C ILE A 212 5.71 0.57 12.38
N GLN A 213 5.19 -0.10 13.40
CA GLN A 213 5.31 -1.55 13.57
C GLN A 213 4.00 -2.26 13.21
N ARG A 214 4.09 -3.58 12.96
CA ARG A 214 2.93 -4.43 12.65
C ARG A 214 2.18 -3.94 11.41
N VAL A 215 2.96 -3.55 10.41
CA VAL A 215 2.45 -3.09 9.13
C VAL A 215 2.33 -4.27 8.18
N ALA A 216 1.37 -4.18 7.27
CA ALA A 216 1.25 -5.14 6.19
C ALA A 216 2.33 -4.85 5.13
N LEU A 217 2.98 -5.90 4.66
CA LEU A 217 3.90 -5.88 3.53
C LEU A 217 3.60 -7.08 2.64
N GLU A 218 3.21 -6.78 1.41
CA GLU A 218 2.89 -7.76 0.39
C GLU A 218 3.86 -7.62 -0.79
N PHE A 219 4.35 -8.75 -1.29
CA PHE A 219 5.00 -8.85 -2.59
C PHE A 219 4.14 -9.71 -3.51
N GLY A 220 3.85 -9.18 -4.69
CA GLY A 220 2.99 -9.84 -5.66
C GLY A 220 3.58 -9.95 -7.06
N GLY A 221 3.14 -10.99 -7.77
CA GLY A 221 3.55 -11.26 -9.14
C GLY A 221 5.05 -11.44 -9.28
N ALA A 222 5.68 -10.74 -10.23
CA ALA A 222 7.13 -10.85 -10.47
C ALA A 222 8.00 -10.25 -9.35
N PHE A 223 7.43 -9.55 -8.36
CA PHE A 223 8.16 -9.07 -7.18
C PHE A 223 8.22 -10.09 -6.04
N MET A 224 7.62 -11.26 -6.19
CA MET A 224 7.82 -12.34 -5.23
C MET A 224 9.27 -12.85 -5.26
N CYS A 225 9.72 -13.43 -4.15
CA CYS A 225 10.98 -14.17 -4.14
C CYS A 225 10.94 -15.37 -5.09
N ASP A 226 11.94 -15.56 -5.95
CA ASP A 226 12.02 -16.71 -6.88
C ASP A 226 12.03 -18.07 -6.16
N ARG A 227 12.45 -18.09 -4.89
CA ARG A 227 12.43 -19.28 -4.03
C ARG A 227 11.09 -19.50 -3.33
N ASN A 228 10.08 -18.69 -3.62
CA ASN A 228 8.74 -18.88 -3.09
C ASN A 228 8.24 -20.26 -3.53
N PRO A 229 7.81 -21.12 -2.58
CA PRO A 229 7.38 -22.50 -2.87
C PRO A 229 6.17 -22.56 -3.84
N CYS A 230 5.49 -21.44 -4.03
CA CYS A 230 4.26 -21.32 -4.80
C CYS A 230 4.49 -20.82 -6.24
N SER A 231 5.73 -20.46 -6.60
CA SER A 231 6.12 -20.05 -7.97
C SER A 231 5.78 -21.09 -9.05
N LYS A 232 5.52 -22.34 -8.67
CA LYS A 232 5.18 -23.46 -9.56
C LYS A 232 3.73 -23.94 -9.42
N LYS A 233 2.94 -23.38 -8.48
CA LYS A 233 1.54 -23.78 -8.31
C LYS A 233 0.66 -23.10 -9.35
N THR A 234 -0.28 -23.85 -9.93
CA THR A 234 -1.22 -23.35 -10.95
C THR A 234 -2.63 -23.07 -10.41
N THR A 235 -2.90 -23.39 -9.14
CA THR A 235 -4.20 -23.17 -8.50
C THR A 235 -4.02 -22.67 -7.08
N CYS A 236 -4.99 -21.86 -6.64
CA CYS A 236 -5.23 -21.53 -5.24
C CYS A 236 -5.77 -22.77 -4.50
N GLY A 237 -5.05 -23.25 -3.48
CA GLY A 237 -5.38 -24.49 -2.76
C GLY A 237 -4.15 -25.21 -2.21
#